data_AF-A0A7X9B3D6-F1
#
_entry.id   AF-A0A7X9B3D6-F1
#
_cell.length_a   1.000
_cell.length_b   1.000
_cell.length_c   1.000
_cell.angle_alpha   90.00
_cell.angle_beta   90.00
_cell.angle_gamma   90.00
#
_symmetry.space_group_name_H-M   'P 1'
#
loop_
_entity.id
_entity.type
_entity.pdbx_description
1 polymer ?
#
loop_
_entity_poly.entity_id
_entity_poly.type
_entity_poly.pdbx_seq_one_letter_code
_entity_poly.pdbx_strand_id
1 'polypeptide(L)' 'VSGPAPFAYDVASAYAAEKLGLPVVDFAVSEYNDFCIDISKARAQLGYDPQWDIFRIVDDAIEFRRSGGERKATMYPG' A
#
# COMPACT_ATOMS: atom_id res chain seq x y z
N VAL A 1 -9.57 2.48 -11.68
CA VAL A 1 -9.81 1.48 -10.62
C VAL A 1 -8.63 1.55 -9.68
N SER A 2 -8.84 1.71 -8.37
CA SER A 2 -7.80 1.92 -7.35
C SER A 2 -8.31 1.41 -5.99
N GLY A 3 -7.48 1.48 -4.95
CA GLY A 3 -7.87 1.22 -3.56
C GLY A 3 -8.95 2.18 -3.03
N PRO A 4 -9.47 1.94 -1.82
CA PRO A 4 -10.58 2.70 -1.25
C PRO A 4 -10.27 4.17 -0.98
N ALA A 5 -9.00 4.51 -0.69
CA ALA A 5 -8.51 5.85 -0.40
C ALA A 5 -6.99 5.95 -0.68
N PRO A 6 -6.44 7.16 -0.90
CA PRO A 6 -5.00 7.37 -0.86
C PRO A 6 -4.45 7.15 0.56
N PHE A 7 -3.15 6.92 0.67
CA PHE A 7 -2.45 6.80 1.93
C PHE A 7 -1.13 7.59 1.88
N ALA A 8 -0.67 8.03 3.03
CA ALA A 8 0.62 8.70 3.16
C ALA A 8 1.74 7.69 3.47
N TYR A 9 2.96 7.97 3.01
CA TYR A 9 4.09 7.05 3.14
C TYR A 9 4.52 6.85 4.59
N ASP A 10 4.44 7.89 5.42
CA ASP A 10 4.71 7.85 6.86
C ASP A 10 3.72 6.97 7.61
N VAL A 11 2.43 7.04 7.26
CA VAL A 11 1.38 6.17 7.81
C VAL A 11 1.66 4.71 7.46
N ALA A 12 1.97 4.43 6.19
CA ALA A 12 2.25 3.08 5.73
C ALA A 12 3.53 2.50 6.36
N SER A 13 4.60 3.30 6.44
CA SER A 13 5.89 2.88 6.99
C SER A 13 5.80 2.65 8.49
N ALA A 14 5.16 3.54 9.24
CA ALA A 14 4.95 3.41 10.68
C ALA A 14 4.15 2.14 11.01
N TYR A 15 3.06 1.89 10.29
CA TYR A 15 2.22 0.71 10.49
C TYR A 15 2.98 -0.60 10.25
N ALA A 16 3.74 -0.67 9.15
CA ALA A 16 4.55 -1.85 8.84
C ALA A 16 5.69 -2.06 9.85
N ALA A 17 6.36 -0.98 10.25
CA ALA A 17 7.47 -1.00 11.19
C ALA A 17 7.03 -1.50 12.58
N GLU A 18 5.88 -1.04 13.08
CA GLU A 18 5.29 -1.49 14.34
C GLU A 18 5.08 -3.01 14.34
N LYS A 19 4.47 -3.55 13.29
CA LYS A 19 4.17 -5.00 13.18
C LYS A 19 5.41 -5.88 13.02
N LEU A 20 6.50 -5.32 12.49
CA LEU A 20 7.74 -6.03 12.23
C LEU A 20 8.79 -5.82 13.32
N GLY A 21 8.56 -4.89 14.26
CA GLY A 21 9.55 -4.52 15.28
C GLY A 21 10.79 -3.86 14.66
N LEU A 22 10.60 -3.07 13.60
CA LEU A 22 11.68 -2.39 12.87
C LEU A 22 11.67 -0.88 13.14
N PRO A 23 12.82 -0.19 13.04
CA PRO A 23 12.85 1.27 13.12
C PRO A 23 12.33 1.90 11.82
N VAL A 24 11.73 3.09 11.95
CA VAL A 24 11.41 3.98 10.82
C VAL A 24 12.56 4.97 10.64
N VAL A 25 12.92 5.25 9.39
CA VAL A 25 13.91 6.28 9.03
C VAL A 25 13.18 7.38 8.25
N ASP A 26 13.14 8.57 8.83
CA ASP A 26 12.51 9.73 8.20
C ASP A 26 13.52 10.52 7.35
N PHE A 27 13.14 10.84 6.12
CA PHE A 27 13.92 11.68 5.23
C PHE A 27 13.00 12.46 4.29
N ALA A 28 13.44 13.65 3.87
CA ALA A 28 12.73 14.48 2.92
C ALA A 28 13.22 14.22 1.50
N VAL A 29 12.29 14.11 0.55
CA VAL A 29 12.57 14.07 -0.88
C VAL A 29 12.01 15.33 -1.51
N SER A 30 12.85 16.15 -2.13
CA SER A 30 12.45 17.44 -2.70
C SER A 30 11.56 17.31 -3.93
N GLU A 31 11.70 16.21 -4.67
CA GLU A 31 10.93 15.92 -5.88
C GLU A 31 9.98 14.75 -5.60
N TYR A 32 8.71 15.06 -5.37
CA TYR A 32 7.67 14.05 -5.18
C TYR A 32 6.37 14.47 -5.89
N ASN A 33 5.55 13.48 -6.23
CA ASN A 33 4.23 13.68 -6.81
C ASN A 33 3.20 13.01 -5.91
N ASP A 34 2.39 13.81 -5.22
CA ASP A 34 1.20 13.31 -4.53
C ASP A 34 0.02 13.31 -5.50
N PHE A 35 -0.77 12.24 -5.48
CA PHE A 35 -1.93 12.09 -6.34
C PHE A 35 -3.02 11.27 -5.66
N CYS A 36 -4.25 11.57 -6.05
CA CYS A 36 -5.42 10.80 -5.68
C CYS A 36 -6.18 10.39 -6.95
N ILE A 37 -6.69 9.16 -6.96
CA ILE A 37 -7.50 8.66 -8.06
C ILE A 37 -8.97 8.72 -7.64
N ASP A 38 -9.77 9.53 -8.33
CA ASP A 38 -11.22 9.53 -8.16
C ASP A 38 -11.82 8.22 -8.73
N ILE A 39 -12.47 7.46 -7.84
CA ILE A 39 -13.14 6.20 -8.18
C ILE A 39 -14.68 6.31 -8.17
N SER A 40 -15.24 7.51 -8.05
CA SER A 40 -16.68 7.75 -7.93
C SER A 40 -17.47 7.16 -9.10
N LYS A 41 -16.94 7.29 -10.33
CA LYS A 41 -17.56 6.68 -11.53
C LYS A 41 -17.66 5.16 -11.40
N ALA A 42 -16.59 4.50 -10.95
CA ALA A 42 -16.56 3.04 -10.81
C ALA A 42 -17.51 2.57 -9.69
N ARG A 43 -17.56 3.30 -8.57
CA ARG A 43 -18.52 3.05 -7.48
C ARG A 43 -19.96 3.15 -8.00
N ALA A 44 -20.29 4.22 -8.71
CA ALA A 44 -21.65 4.48 -9.16
C ALA A 44 -22.12 3.52 -10.26
N GLN A 45 -21.26 3.21 -11.24
CA GLN A 45 -21.66 2.45 -12.42
C GLN A 45 -21.49 0.94 -12.27
N LEU A 46 -20.52 0.50 -11.46
CA LEU A 46 -20.16 -0.91 -11.34
C LEU A 46 -20.39 -1.48 -9.94
N GLY A 47 -20.84 -0.65 -8.98
CA GLY A 47 -20.89 -1.05 -7.57
C GLY A 47 -19.50 -1.37 -7.02
N TYR A 48 -18.43 -0.82 -7.62
CA TYR A 48 -17.06 -1.16 -7.26
C TYR A 48 -16.75 -0.73 -5.81
N ASP A 49 -16.48 -1.70 -4.94
CA ASP A 49 -16.19 -1.44 -3.52
C ASP A 49 -14.87 -2.09 -3.09
N PRO A 50 -13.73 -1.40 -3.29
CA PRO A 50 -12.41 -1.97 -2.98
C PRO A 50 -12.22 -2.12 -1.46
N GLN A 51 -11.88 -3.33 -1.02
CA GLN A 51 -11.64 -3.66 0.40
C GLN A 51 -10.15 -3.71 0.78
N TRP A 52 -9.25 -3.56 -0.20
CA TRP A 52 -7.81 -3.64 -0.02
C TRP A 52 -7.24 -2.24 0.17
N ASP A 53 -7.28 -1.76 1.40
CA ASP A 53 -6.53 -0.58 1.83
C ASP A 53 -5.07 -0.92 2.14
N ILE A 54 -4.27 0.10 2.46
CA ILE A 54 -2.84 -0.09 2.74
C ILE A 54 -2.60 -1.01 3.95
N PHE A 55 -3.45 -0.95 4.97
CA PHE A 55 -3.29 -1.74 6.19
C PHE A 55 -3.51 -3.24 5.92
N ARG A 56 -4.58 -3.57 5.19
CA ARG A 56 -4.88 -4.93 4.79
C ARG A 56 -3.80 -5.50 3.87
N ILE A 57 -3.29 -4.68 2.94
CA ILE A 57 -2.19 -5.08 2.05
C ILE A 57 -0.92 -5.39 2.88
N VAL A 58 -0.58 -4.56 3.86
CA VAL A 58 0.57 -4.80 4.76
C VAL A 58 0.38 -6.09 5.56
N ASP A 59 -0.80 -6.32 6.13
CA ASP A 59 -1.10 -7.51 6.92
C ASP A 59 -0.97 -8.80 6.11
N ASP A 60 -1.58 -8.82 4.91
CA ASP A 60 -1.52 -9.95 4.01
C ASP A 60 -0.07 -10.22 3.54
N ALA A 61 0.71 -9.17 3.26
CA ALA A 61 2.12 -9.33 2.87
C ALA A 61 2.98 -9.91 4.01
N ILE A 62 2.70 -9.55 5.26
CA ILE A 62 3.37 -10.11 6.44
C ILE A 62 2.96 -11.58 6.62
N GLU A 63 1.68 -11.90 6.48
CA GLU A 63 1.17 -13.28 6.54
C GLU A 63 1.77 -14.16 5.46
N PHE A 64 1.82 -13.68 4.22
CA PHE A 64 2.47 -14.37 3.09
C PHE A 64 3.92 -14.74 3.41
N ARG A 65 4.69 -13.82 4.01
CA ARG A 65 6.06 -14.11 4.42
C ARG A 65 6.10 -15.15 5.55
N ARG A 66 5.22 -15.03 6.53
CA ARG A 66 5.13 -15.96 7.69
C ARG A 66 4.74 -17.37 7.26
N SER A 67 3.95 -17.51 6.20
CA SER A 67 3.57 -18.82 5.64
C SER A 67 4.65 -19.47 4.77
N GLY A 68 5.85 -18.89 4.71
CA GLY A 68 6.96 -19.39 3.90
C GLY A 68 6.91 -18.94 2.45
N GLY A 69 6.05 -17.98 2.11
CA GLY A 69 5.97 -17.39 0.78
C GLY A 69 7.28 -16.72 0.40
N GLU A 70 7.81 -17.08 -0.78
CA GLU A 70 9.03 -16.51 -1.32
C GLU A 70 8.70 -15.30 -2.21
N ARG A 71 9.42 -14.18 -1.99
CA ARG A 71 9.33 -13.02 -2.87
C ARG A 71 9.92 -13.38 -4.23
N LYS A 72 9.10 -13.34 -5.28
CA LYS A 72 9.57 -13.50 -6.65
C LYS A 72 10.30 -12.24 -7.12
N ALA A 73 11.33 -12.42 -7.93
CA ALA A 73 11.94 -11.32 -8.65
C ALA A 73 10.90 -10.72 -9.62
N THR A 74 10.55 -9.46 -9.42
CA THR A 74 9.68 -8.71 -10.33
C THR A 74 10.55 -7.75 -11.13
N MET A 75 10.54 -7.91 -12.46
CA MET A 75 11.18 -6.97 -13.36
C MET A 75 10.20 -5.82 -13.61
N TYR A 76 10.62 -4.60 -13.28
CA TYR A 76 9.92 -3.37 -13.65
C TYR A 76 10.76 -2.67 -14.73
N PRO A 77 10.38 -2.77 -16.01
CA PRO A 77 11.19 -2.28 -17.12
C PRO A 77 11.25 -0.75 -17.25
N GLY A 78 10.46 -0.01 -16.45
CA GLY A 78 10.17 1.41 -16.69
C GLY A 78 9.00 1.58 -17.64
#